data_AF-A0A522VJV4-F1
#
_entry.id   AF-A0A522VJV4-F1
#
_cell.length_a   1.000
_cell.length_b   1.000
_cell.length_c   1.000
_cell.angle_alpha   90.00
_cell.angle_beta   90.00
_cell.angle_gamma   90.00
#
_symmetry.space_group_name_H-M   'P 1'
#
loop_
_entity.id
_entity.type
_entity.pdbx_description
1 polymer ?
#
loop_
_entity_poly.entity_id
_entity_poly.type
_entity_poly.pdbx_seq_one_letter_code
_entity_poly.pdbx_strand_id
1 'polypeptide(L)'
;MPKMTFIDRDGKPHEVEAPEGLSVLEIAHRNHLDLEGACEGSLACSTCHVIVDPKWYGKLKDAGDDEEDMLDLAFGLTQTSRLGCQ
;
A
#
# COMPACT_ATOMS: atom_id res chain seq x y z
N MET A 1 -11.44 -9.91 -13.52
CA MET A 1 -10.67 -9.67 -12.29
C MET A 1 -10.44 -8.18 -12.15
N PRO A 2 -10.45 -7.63 -10.93
CA PRO A 2 -10.09 -6.23 -10.71
C PRO A 2 -8.64 -5.98 -11.16
N LYS A 3 -8.38 -4.73 -11.52
CA LYS A 3 -7.04 -4.26 -11.87
C LYS A 3 -6.62 -3.17 -10.91
N MET A 4 -5.32 -3.08 -10.65
CA MET A 4 -4.71 -2.04 -9.83
C MET A 4 -3.53 -1.45 -10.59
N THR A 5 -3.34 -0.14 -10.49
CA THR A 5 -2.19 0.53 -11.08
C THR A 5 -1.26 1.00 -9.96
N PHE A 6 -0.03 0.51 -9.98
CA PHE A 6 1.04 1.01 -9.13
C PHE A 6 1.83 2.06 -9.88
N ILE A 7 2.19 3.15 -9.21
CA ILE A 7 3.14 4.12 -9.73
C ILE A 7 4.44 3.89 -8.97
N ASP A 8 5.50 3.51 -9.67
CA ASP A 8 6.79 3.27 -9.02
C ASP A 8 7.51 4.59 -8.67
N ARG A 9 8.69 4.47 -8.05
CA ARG A 9 9.50 5.62 -7.60
C ARG A 9 9.98 6.52 -8.75
N ASP A 10 10.02 6.00 -9.98
CA ASP A 10 10.36 6.75 -11.19
C ASP A 10 9.11 7.38 -11.86
N GLY A 11 7.93 7.20 -11.26
CA GLY A 11 6.65 7.69 -11.78
C GLY A 11 6.05 6.83 -12.89
N LYS A 12 6.61 5.64 -13.15
CA LYS A 12 6.13 4.75 -14.21
C LYS A 12 4.93 3.93 -13.72
N PRO A 13 3.83 3.88 -14.49
CA PRO A 13 2.66 3.07 -14.15
C PRO A 13 2.86 1.60 -14.50
N HIS A 14 2.41 0.72 -13.60
CA HIS A 14 2.32 -0.72 -13.78
C HIS A 14 0.90 -1.18 -13.47
N GLU A 15 0.15 -1.56 -14.50
CA GLU A 15 -1.18 -2.14 -14.33
C GLU A 15 -1.06 -3.66 -14.12
N VAL A 16 -1.65 -4.16 -13.04
CA VAL A 16 -1.56 -5.56 -12.62
C VAL A 16 -2.93 -6.13 -12.30
N GLU A 17 -3.01 -7.46 -12.31
CA GLU A 17 -4.18 -8.16 -11.79
C GLU A 17 -4.22 -8.10 -10.26
N ALA A 18 -5.39 -7.73 -9.72
CA ALA A 18 -5.63 -7.57 -8.30
C ALA A 18 -6.84 -8.39 -7.87
N PRO A 19 -6.70 -9.72 -7.65
CA PRO A 19 -7.76 -10.55 -7.10
C PRO A 19 -8.27 -9.99 -5.77
N GLU A 20 -9.58 -10.07 -5.54
CA GLU A 20 -10.15 -9.71 -4.24
C GLU A 20 -9.64 -10.63 -3.12
N GLY A 21 -9.55 -10.09 -1.90
CA GLY A 21 -9.12 -10.83 -0.72
C GLY A 21 -7.61 -10.84 -0.47
N LEU A 22 -6.82 -10.10 -1.26
CA LEU A 22 -5.39 -9.89 -1.06
C LEU A 22 -5.11 -8.44 -0.64
N SER A 23 -4.09 -8.26 0.18
CA SER A 23 -3.53 -6.94 0.48
C SER A 23 -2.81 -6.33 -0.71
N VAL A 24 -2.61 -5.00 -0.69
CA VAL A 24 -1.82 -4.29 -1.71
C VAL A 24 -0.38 -4.81 -1.75
N LEU A 25 0.19 -5.15 -0.59
CA LEU A 25 1.51 -5.75 -0.46
C LEU A 25 1.60 -7.10 -1.19
N GLU A 26 0.64 -8.01 -0.96
CA GLU A 26 0.61 -9.30 -1.64
C GLU A 26 0.42 -9.16 -3.14
N ILE A 27 -0.42 -8.22 -3.58
CA ILE A 27 -0.63 -7.92 -5.01
C ILE A 27 0.69 -7.42 -5.64
N ALA A 28 1.40 -6.51 -4.96
CA ALA A 28 2.68 -5.99 -5.44
C ALA A 28 3.72 -7.11 -5.57
N HIS A 29 3.88 -7.95 -4.54
CA HIS A 29 4.84 -9.06 -4.54
C HIS A 29 4.53 -10.12 -5.58
N ARG A 30 3.26 -10.52 -5.74
CA ARG A 30 2.83 -11.49 -6.76
C ARG A 30 3.13 -11.02 -8.19
N ASN A 31 3.15 -9.71 -8.40
CA ASN A 31 3.45 -9.11 -9.70
C ASN A 31 4.89 -8.58 -9.78
N HIS A 32 5.77 -8.99 -8.87
CA HIS A 32 7.20 -8.64 -8.86
C HIS A 32 7.48 -7.13 -8.84
N LEU A 33 6.60 -6.35 -8.23
CA LEU A 33 6.81 -4.91 -7.99
C LEU A 33 7.69 -4.70 -6.76
N ASP A 34 8.56 -3.69 -6.84
CA ASP A 34 9.48 -3.31 -5.77
C ASP A 34 8.74 -2.54 -4.66
N LEU A 35 7.97 -3.27 -3.86
CA LEU A 35 7.37 -2.78 -2.63
C LEU A 35 7.92 -3.59 -1.45
N GLU A 36 8.60 -2.93 -0.53
CA GLU A 36 9.18 -3.60 0.62
C GLU A 36 8.10 -4.02 1.62
N GLY A 37 8.35 -5.09 2.38
CA GLY A 37 7.43 -5.60 3.39
C GLY A 37 8.20 -6.33 4.49
N ALA A 38 9.07 -5.62 5.20
CA ALA A 38 10.06 -6.23 6.10
C ALA A 38 9.45 -7.06 7.25
N CYS A 39 8.25 -6.68 7.74
CA CYS A 39 7.52 -7.45 8.76
C CYS A 39 6.53 -8.48 8.19
N GLU A 40 6.53 -8.69 6.87
CA GLU A 40 5.67 -9.65 6.18
C GLU A 40 4.16 -9.41 6.43
N GLY A 41 3.77 -8.14 6.61
CA GLY A 41 2.38 -7.75 6.85
C GLY A 41 1.90 -7.83 8.29
N SER A 42 2.81 -8.05 9.25
CA SER A 42 2.49 -8.17 10.68
C SER A 42 2.24 -6.84 11.40
N LEU A 43 2.03 -5.74 10.67
CA LEU A 43 1.82 -4.38 11.20
C LEU A 43 2.92 -3.93 12.20
N ALA A 44 4.17 -4.27 11.90
CA ALA A 44 5.33 -3.99 12.78
C ALA A 44 6.41 -3.13 12.10
N CYS A 45 6.12 -2.57 10.93
CA CYS A 45 7.00 -1.66 10.20
C CYS A 45 6.18 -0.77 9.24
N SER A 46 6.82 0.25 8.67
CA SER A 46 6.23 1.14 7.66
C SER A 46 6.79 0.96 6.24
N THR A 47 7.55 -0.11 5.98
CA THR A 47 8.25 -0.27 4.68
C THR A 47 7.30 -0.54 3.50
N CYS A 48 6.08 -1.01 3.77
CA CYS A 48 5.03 -1.21 2.77
C CYS A 48 4.17 0.04 2.54
N HIS A 49 4.63 1.20 3.01
CA HIS A 49 3.95 2.48 2.85
C HIS A 49 3.67 2.78 1.37
N VAL A 50 2.41 3.11 1.10
CA VAL A 50 1.92 3.52 -0.22
C VAL A 50 1.09 4.80 -0.08
N ILE A 51 1.04 5.58 -1.15
CA ILE A 51 0.17 6.74 -1.26
C ILE A 51 -1.01 6.36 -2.15
N VAL A 52 -2.22 6.33 -1.59
CA VAL A 52 -3.43 5.99 -2.32
C VAL A 52 -3.90 7.21 -3.11
N ASP A 53 -4.31 7.01 -4.37
CA ASP A 53 -4.89 8.09 -5.17
C ASP A 53 -6.14 8.67 -4.46
N PRO A 54 -6.29 10.00 -4.36
CA PRO A 54 -7.40 10.63 -3.65
C PRO A 54 -8.81 10.18 -4.11
N LYS A 55 -8.97 9.75 -5.36
CA LYS A 55 -10.23 9.23 -5.89
C LYS A 55 -10.65 7.89 -5.27
N TRP A 56 -9.68 7.16 -4.70
CA TRP A 56 -9.87 5.86 -4.07
C TRP A 56 -9.78 5.90 -2.55
N TYR A 57 -8.98 6.81 -2.00
CA TYR A 57 -8.75 6.89 -0.55
C TYR A 57 -10.05 6.99 0.25
N GLY A 58 -10.97 7.88 -0.13
CA GLY A 58 -12.26 8.06 0.57
C GLY A 58 -13.24 6.88 0.45
N LYS A 59 -12.88 5.80 -0.26
CA LYS A 59 -13.65 4.55 -0.31
C LYS A 59 -13.09 3.49 0.63
N LEU A 60 -11.87 3.69 1.15
CA LEU A 60 -11.29 2.82 2.15
C LEU A 60 -11.93 3.10 3.50
N LYS A 61 -11.84 2.14 4.41
CA LYS A 61 -12.03 2.44 5.82
C LYS A 61 -10.87 3.31 6.30
N ASP A 62 -11.13 4.14 7.28
CA ASP A 62 -10.09 4.90 7.98
C ASP A 62 -9.02 3.93 8.51
N ALA A 63 -7.78 4.41 8.60
CA ALA A 63 -6.71 3.66 9.23
C ALA A 63 -7.07 3.40 10.70
N GLY A 64 -6.71 2.23 11.22
CA GLY A 64 -6.84 1.96 12.65
C GLY A 64 -5.67 2.56 13.41
N ASP A 65 -5.82 2.75 14.73
CA ASP A 65 -4.80 3.34 15.61
C ASP A 65 -3.42 2.69 15.43
N ASP A 66 -3.34 1.35 15.39
CA ASP A 66 -2.09 0.62 15.20
C ASP A 66 -1.43 0.90 13.82
N GLU A 67 -2.24 1.15 12.78
CA GLU A 67 -1.74 1.54 11.45
C GLU A 67 -1.25 2.99 11.46
N GLU A 68 -1.97 3.90 12.11
CA GLU A 68 -1.57 5.30 12.26
C GLU A 68 -0.24 5.43 13.03
N ASP A 69 -0.08 4.69 14.13
CA ASP A 69 1.16 4.64 14.91
C ASP A 69 2.37 4.23 14.06
N MET A 70 2.19 3.29 13.13
CA MET A 70 3.24 2.87 12.22
C MET A 70 3.45 3.85 11.06
N LEU A 71 2.39 4.49 10.57
CA LEU A 71 2.46 5.51 9.52
C LEU A 71 3.23 6.76 9.98
N ASP A 72 3.18 7.11 11.27
CA ASP A 72 3.98 8.20 11.84
C ASP A 72 5.50 8.00 11.67
N LEU A 73 5.94 6.75 11.50
CA LEU A 73 7.33 6.38 11.25
C LEU A 73 7.67 6.33 9.74
N ALA A 74 6.70 6.52 8.85
CA ALA A 74 6.88 6.39 7.41
C ALA A 74 7.63 7.59 6.82
N PHE A 75 8.61 7.33 5.96
CA PHE A 75 9.27 8.37 5.19
C PHE A 75 8.34 8.93 4.11
N GLY A 76 8.18 10.24 4.04
CA GLY A 76 7.34 10.88 3.03
C GLY A 76 5.84 10.69 3.27
N LEU A 77 5.42 10.61 4.53
CA LEU A 77 4.01 10.53 4.93
C LEU A 77 3.17 11.66 4.29
N THR A 78 1.99 11.30 3.80
CA THR A 78 1.02 12.20 3.15
C THR A 78 -0.40 11.91 3.64
N GLN A 79 -1.35 12.80 3.32
CA GLN A 79 -2.75 12.68 3.75
C GLN A 79 -3.47 11.40 3.28
N THR A 80 -3.04 10.81 2.17
CA THR A 80 -3.66 9.59 1.62
C THR A 80 -2.74 8.37 1.77
N SER A 81 -1.80 8.44 2.72
CA SER A 81 -0.90 7.34 3.01
C SER A 81 -1.61 6.19 3.72
N ARG A 82 -1.21 4.98 3.37
CA ARG A 82 -1.65 3.72 3.99
C ARG A 82 -0.49 2.74 4.05
N LEU A 83 -0.60 1.75 4.92
CA LEU A 83 0.29 0.58 4.88
C LEU A 83 -0.30 -0.44 3.92
N GLY A 84 0.43 -0.80 2.88
CA GLY A 84 -0.09 -1.71 1.84
C GLY A 84 -0.48 -3.10 2.33
N CYS A 85 -0.13 -3.48 3.55
CA CYS A 85 -0.58 -4.73 4.16
C CYS A 85 -1.94 -4.65 4.87
N GLN A 86 -2.53 -3.45 5.03
CA GLN A 86 -3.85 -3.21 5.65
C GLN A 86 -4.90 -2.79 4.62
#